data_AF-D8GL36-F1
#
_entry.id   AF-D8GL36-F1
#
_cell.length_a   1.000
_cell.length_b   1.000
_cell.length_c   1.000
_cell.angle_alpha   90.00
_cell.angle_beta   90.00
_cell.angle_gamma   90.00
#
_symmetry.space_group_name_H-M   'P 1'
#
loop_
_entity.id
_entity.type
_entity.pdbx_description
1 polymer ?
#
loop_
_entity_poly.entity_id
_entity_poly.type
_entity_poly.pdbx_seq_one_letter_code
_entity_poly.pdbx_strand_id
1 'polypeptide(L)' 'MTERELIQSAHKMKVKVYPTSIHYDQCISDEFPMILLGFGGLTEIQIKEGIQILKKAWLI' A
#
# COMPACT_ATOMS: atom_id res chain seq x y z
N MET A 1 4.63 -9.29 6.08
CA MET A 1 5.36 -8.43 5.12
C MET A 1 5.74 -7.15 5.85
N THR A 2 6.86 -6.51 5.55
CA THR A 2 7.23 -5.17 6.06
C THR A 2 6.61 -4.07 5.19
N GLU A 3 6.60 -2.81 5.66
CA GLU A 3 6.13 -1.66 4.86
C GLU A 3 6.85 -1.61 3.49
N ARG A 4 8.17 -1.82 3.51
CA ARG A 4 9.00 -1.87 2.29
C ARG A 4 8.57 -2.99 1.34
N GLU A 5 8.25 -4.18 1.85
CA GLU A 5 7.78 -5.30 1.04
C GLU A 5 6.38 -5.04 0.46
N LEU A 6 5.48 -4.39 1.22
CA LEU A 6 4.17 -3.99 0.71
C LEU A 6 4.30 -3.00 -0.47
N ILE A 7 5.17 -2.00 -0.34
CA ILE A 7 5.43 -1.01 -1.39
C ILE A 7 6.03 -1.68 -2.64
N GLN A 8 7.04 -2.53 -2.46
CA GLN A 8 7.72 -3.19 -3.58
C GLN A 8 6.81 -4.18 -4.32
N SER A 9 6.01 -4.96 -3.61
CA SER A 9 5.06 -5.90 -4.21
C SER A 9 3.92 -5.18 -4.97
N ALA A 10 3.36 -4.11 -4.41
CA ALA A 10 2.37 -3.28 -5.08
C ALA A 10 2.94 -2.65 -6.37
N HIS A 11 4.17 -2.12 -6.31
CA HIS A 11 4.85 -1.54 -7.46
C HIS A 11 5.06 -2.55 -8.60
N LYS A 12 5.42 -3.81 -8.29
CA LYS A 12 5.53 -4.88 -9.30
C LYS A 12 4.21 -5.13 -10.03
N MET A 13 3.09 -4.89 -9.36
CA MET A 13 1.74 -4.99 -9.91
C MET A 13 1.22 -3.68 -10.52
N LYS A 14 2.09 -2.68 -10.70
CA LYS A 14 1.79 -1.35 -11.25
C LYS A 14 0.79 -0.53 -10.42
N VAL A 15 0.68 -0.80 -9.11
CA VAL A 15 -0.09 0.03 -8.18
C VAL A 15 0.87 0.83 -7.30
N LYS A 16 0.68 2.15 -7.25
CA LYS A 16 1.50 3.04 -6.43
C LYS A 16 0.87 3.18 -5.05
N VAL A 17 1.65 2.91 -4.01
CA VAL A 17 1.31 3.12 -2.59
C VAL A 17 2.45 3.87 -1.92
N TYR A 18 2.17 4.53 -0.79
CA TYR A 18 3.14 5.38 -0.12
C TYR A 18 3.44 4.87 1.30
N PRO A 19 4.68 5.05 1.80
CA PRO A 19 4.97 4.76 3.19
C PRO A 19 4.19 5.69 4.10
N THR A 20 3.82 5.19 5.28
CA THR A 20 3.24 5.98 6.37
C THR A 20 4.30 6.35 7.40
N SER A 21 5.39 5.58 7.50
CA SER A 21 6.50 5.79 8.43
C SER A 21 7.08 7.21 8.43
N ILE A 22 7.07 7.89 7.29
CA ILE A 22 7.54 9.29 7.15
C ILE A 22 6.73 10.31 7.98
N HIS A 23 5.58 9.92 8.51
CA HIS A 23 4.67 10.76 9.28
C HIS A 23 4.69 10.48 10.78
N TYR A 24 5.53 9.53 11.24
CA TYR A 24 5.63 9.17 12.66
C TYR A 24 6.95 9.65 13.25
N ASP A 25 6.88 10.25 14.44
CA ASP A 25 8.06 10.66 15.21
C ASP A 25 8.84 9.46 15.77
N GLN A 26 8.21 8.30 15.88
CA GLN A 26 8.81 7.07 16.41
C GLN A 26 8.74 5.95 15.37
N CYS A 27 9.72 5.04 15.42
CA CYS A 27 9.75 3.86 14.58
C CYS A 27 8.51 3.00 14.88
N ILE A 28 7.59 2.90 13.93
CA ILE A 28 6.41 2.03 14.05
C ILE A 28 6.90 0.58 14.02
N SER A 29 6.35 -0.25 14.90
CA SER A 29 6.59 -1.70 14.88
C SER A 29 6.24 -2.29 13.50
N ASP A 30 7.15 -3.08 12.93
CA ASP A 30 6.90 -3.88 11.72
C ASP A 30 5.83 -4.97 11.91
N GLU A 31 5.34 -5.16 13.14
CA GLU A 31 4.26 -6.09 13.47
C GLU A 31 2.95 -5.76 12.72
N PHE A 32 2.70 -4.46 12.48
CA PHE A 32 1.54 -3.99 11.72
C PHE A 32 1.97 -2.96 10.68
N PRO A 33 2.48 -3.40 9.51
CA PRO A 33 2.89 -2.49 8.45
C PRO A 33 1.68 -1.72 7.91
N MET A 34 1.83 -0.40 7.76
CA MET A 34 0.78 0.48 7.24
C MET A 34 1.26 1.21 5.98
N ILE A 35 0.33 1.47 5.06
CA ILE A 35 0.58 2.20 3.82
C ILE A 35 -0.52 3.23 3.60
N LEU A 36 -0.18 4.30 2.87
CA LEU A 36 -1.12 5.33 2.47
C LEU A 36 -1.59 5.10 1.03
N LEU A 37 -2.92 5.15 0.85
CA LEU A 37 -3.57 5.07 -0.46
C LEU A 37 -4.11 6.45 -0.86
N GLY A 38 -3.51 7.04 -1.89
CA GLY A 38 -4.03 8.26 -2.51
C GLY A 38 -5.05 7.92 -3.59
N PHE A 39 -6.31 8.34 -3.43
CA PHE A 39 -7.42 8.04 -4.35
C PHE A 39 -8.08 9.27 -4.99
N GLY A 40 -7.61 10.49 -4.68
CA GLY A 40 -8.28 11.74 -5.09
C GLY A 40 -8.43 11.97 -6.61
N GLY A 41 -7.69 11.24 -7.44
CA GLY A 41 -7.79 11.29 -8.91
C GLY A 41 -8.37 10.02 -9.54
N LEU A 42 -8.95 9.10 -8.76
CA LEU A 42 -9.43 7.81 -9.24
C LEU A 42 -10.97 7.75 -9.23
N THR A 43 -11.52 7.06 -10.21
CA THR A 43 -12.93 6.64 -10.20
C THR A 43 -13.16 5.51 -9.20
N GLU A 44 -14.41 5.29 -8.79
CA GLU A 44 -14.76 4.17 -7.90
C GLU A 44 -14.36 2.80 -8.49
N ILE A 45 -14.47 2.63 -9.81
CA ILE A 45 -14.06 1.41 -10.51
C ILE A 45 -12.55 1.20 -10.36
N GLN A 46 -11.74 2.24 -10.62
CA GLN A 46 -10.28 2.17 -10.45
C GLN A 46 -9.87 1.91 -9.00
N ILE A 47 -10.60 2.46 -8.02
CA ILE A 47 -10.37 2.14 -6.60
C ILE A 47 -10.61 0.64 -6.37
N LYS A 48 -11.75 0.10 -6.81
CA LYS A 48 -12.08 -1.33 -6.65
C LYS A 48 -11.04 -2.23 -7.32
N GLU A 49 -10.64 -1.92 -8.56
CA GLU A 49 -9.61 -2.66 -9.30
C GLU A 49 -8.26 -2.61 -8.57
N GLY A 50 -7.84 -1.43 -8.11
CA GLY A 50 -6.61 -1.25 -7.36
C GLY A 50 -6.58 -2.10 -6.09
N ILE A 51 -7.66 -2.12 -5.31
CA ILE A 51 -7.77 -2.95 -4.11
C ILE A 51 -7.67 -4.45 -4.44
N GLN A 52 -8.29 -4.91 -5.53
CA GLN A 52 -8.17 -6.32 -5.95
C GLN A 52 -6.74 -6.68 -6.36
N ILE A 53 -6.02 -5.77 -7.01
CA ILE A 53 -4.61 -5.98 -7.36
C ILE A 53 -3.74 -6.05 -6.11
N LEU A 54 -3.95 -5.14 -5.14
CA LEU A 54 -3.21 -5.12 -3.88
C LEU A 54 -3.44 -6.39 -3.06
N LYS A 55 -4.68 -6.89 -3.00
CA LYS A 55 -4.98 -8.19 -2.37
C LYS A 55 -4.15 -9.33 -2.97
N LYS A 56 -4.01 -9.37 -4.29
CA LYS A 56 -3.18 -10.37 -4.98
C LYS A 56 -1.69 -10.18 -4.67
N ALA A 57 -1.22 -8.93 -4.61
CA ALA A 57 0.19 -8.60 -4.36
C ALA A 57 0.67 -9.02 -2.97
N TRP A 58 -0.23 -9.02 -1.98
CA TRP A 58 0.11 -9.26 -0.58
C TRP A 58 -0.28 -10.64 -0.05
N LEU A 59 -0.83 -11.51 -0.90
CA LEU A 59 -1.21 -12.89 -0.56
C LEU A 59 -2.02 -12.97 0.75
N ILE A 60 -3.02 -12.09 0.89
CA ILE A 60 -3.95 -12.09 2.03
C ILE A 60 -5.13 -13.01 1.73
#